data_AF-A0A1R3UV84-F1
#
_entry.id   AF-A0A1R3UV84-F1
#
_cell.length_a   1.000
_cell.length_b   1.000
_cell.length_c   1.000
_cell.angle_alpha   90.00
_cell.angle_beta   90.00
_cell.angle_gamma   90.00
#
_symmetry.space_group_name_H-M   'P 1'
#
loop_
_entity.id
_entity.type
_entity.pdbx_description
1 polymer ?
#
loop_
_entity_poly.entity_id
_entity_poly.type
_entity_poly.pdbx_seq_one_letter_code
_entity_poly.pdbx_strand_id
1 'polypeptide(L)'
;MVPASLIDAVVRELTEESGIDRAQVRVFSPLHLYIEYGRLSARPEKHEPARYHLDIGFACTAAVGTQVGRIQESEVAAATRSKAERLVGPRIARAVEAPIRGS
;
A
#
# COMPACT_ATOMS: atom_id res chain seq x y z
N MET A 1 -18.19 -14.24 -7.10
CA MET A 1 -17.17 -13.38 -6.48
C MET A 1 -17.26 -12.04 -7.17
N VAL A 2 -17.65 -10.97 -6.46
CA VAL A 2 -17.73 -9.63 -7.06
C VAL A 2 -16.29 -9.13 -7.27
N PRO A 3 -15.94 -8.48 -8.40
CA PRO A 3 -14.63 -7.88 -8.57
C PRO A 3 -14.38 -6.88 -7.43
N ALA A 4 -13.34 -7.11 -6.64
CA ALA A 4 -12.91 -6.12 -5.66
C ALA A 4 -12.36 -4.90 -6.40
N SER A 5 -12.76 -3.70 -6.01
CA SER A 5 -12.14 -2.49 -6.56
C SER A 5 -10.66 -2.44 -6.17
N LEU A 6 -9.83 -1.68 -6.90
CA LEU A 6 -8.42 -1.46 -6.52
C LEU A 6 -8.32 -0.85 -5.11
N ILE A 7 -9.30 -0.05 -4.71
CA ILE A 7 -9.42 0.52 -3.37
C ILE A 7 -9.70 -0.58 -2.33
N ASP A 8 -10.58 -1.54 -2.62
CA ASP A 8 -10.83 -2.65 -1.71
C ASP A 8 -9.59 -3.54 -1.56
N ALA A 9 -8.86 -3.76 -2.65
CA ALA A 9 -7.62 -4.53 -2.66
C ALA A 9 -6.54 -3.85 -1.82
N VAL A 10 -6.32 -2.54 -1.99
CA VAL A 10 -5.27 -1.83 -1.22
C VAL A 10 -5.58 -1.79 0.27
N VAL A 11 -6.85 -1.61 0.66
CA VAL A 11 -7.23 -1.64 2.09
C VAL A 11 -7.08 -3.05 2.65
N ARG A 12 -7.48 -4.09 1.90
CA ARG A 12 -7.30 -5.48 2.32
C ARG A 12 -5.82 -5.79 2.56
N GLU A 13 -4.96 -5.56 1.57
CA GLU A 13 -3.52 -5.86 1.66
C GLU A 13 -2.85 -5.07 2.78
N LEU A 14 -3.14 -3.77 2.90
CA LEU A 14 -2.61 -2.97 4.00
C LEU A 14 -2.98 -3.58 5.36
N THR A 15 -4.22 -4.04 5.55
CA THR A 15 -4.65 -4.63 6.82
C THR A 15 -4.08 -6.02 7.07
N GLU A 16 -3.99 -6.86 6.04
CA GLU A 16 -3.46 -8.23 6.15
C GLU A 16 -1.95 -8.22 6.43
N GLU A 17 -1.20 -7.35 5.77
CA GLU A 17 0.26 -7.33 5.87
C GLU A 17 0.79 -6.57 7.08
N SER A 18 0.08 -5.53 7.53
CA SER A 18 0.50 -4.70 8.67
C SER A 18 -0.19 -5.04 10.00
N GLY A 19 -1.30 -5.77 9.95
CA GLY A 19 -2.12 -6.04 11.13
C GLY A 19 -2.84 -4.82 11.70
N ILE A 20 -2.87 -3.69 10.99
CA ILE A 20 -3.67 -2.52 11.37
C ILE A 20 -5.16 -2.89 11.26
N ASP A 21 -5.95 -2.48 12.24
CA ASP A 21 -7.41 -2.64 12.20
C ASP A 21 -8.00 -1.89 10.99
N ARG A 22 -8.70 -2.63 10.12
CA ARG A 22 -9.41 -2.09 8.95
C ARG A 22 -10.32 -0.92 9.32
N ALA A 23 -10.95 -0.94 10.49
CA ALA A 23 -11.84 0.13 10.94
C ALA A 23 -11.11 1.47 11.14
N GLN A 24 -9.78 1.44 11.30
CA GLN A 24 -8.94 2.63 11.46
C GLN A 24 -8.37 3.13 10.14
N VAL A 25 -8.43 2.36 9.05
CA VAL A 25 -7.88 2.74 7.74
C VAL A 25 -8.93 3.50 6.92
N ARG A 26 -8.52 4.59 6.30
CA ARG A 26 -9.30 5.32 5.29
C ARG A 26 -8.44 5.57 4.07
N VAL A 27 -9.02 5.46 2.87
CA VAL A 27 -8.33 5.91 1.66
C VAL A 27 -8.37 7.44 1.63
N PHE A 28 -7.20 8.06 1.49
CA PHE A 28 -7.06 9.52 1.50
C PHE A 28 -7.69 10.15 0.25
N SER A 29 -7.47 9.52 -0.90
CA SER A 29 -7.96 9.97 -2.20
C SER A 29 -8.08 8.78 -3.15
N PRO A 30 -9.10 8.76 -4.04
CA PRO A 30 -9.16 7.77 -5.12
C PRO A 30 -8.10 8.01 -6.20
N LEU A 31 -7.34 9.12 -6.15
CA LEU A 31 -6.27 9.39 -7.09
C LEU A 31 -5.04 8.50 -6.80
N HIS A 32 -4.54 7.86 -7.84
CA HIS A 32 -3.31 7.06 -7.78
C HIS A 32 -2.10 7.97 -7.54
N LEU A 33 -1.26 7.62 -6.56
CA LEU A 33 -0.04 8.35 -6.24
C LEU A 33 1.07 8.08 -7.25
N TYR A 34 1.13 6.83 -7.72
CA TYR A 34 2.10 6.35 -8.68
C TYR A 34 1.56 5.10 -9.39
N ILE A 35 2.10 4.85 -10.58
CA ILE A 35 2.00 3.59 -11.30
C ILE A 35 3.44 3.13 -11.52
N GLU A 36 3.75 1.91 -11.11
CA GLU A 36 5.08 1.32 -11.24
C GLU A 36 4.98 0.00 -12.01
N TYR A 37 5.88 -0.22 -12.97
CA TYR A 37 5.95 -1.46 -13.71
C TYR A 37 7.30 -2.11 -13.43
N GLY A 38 7.28 -3.36 -12.98
CA GLY A 38 8.47 -4.05 -12.51
C GLY A 38 8.42 -5.53 -12.82
N ARG A 39 9.62 -6.12 -12.99
CA ARG A 39 9.78 -7.57 -13.04
C ARG A 39 10.11 -8.08 -11.65
N LEU A 40 9.37 -9.09 -11.19
CA LEU A 40 9.75 -9.89 -10.04
C LEU A 40 10.42 -11.19 -10.50
N SER A 41 11.56 -11.48 -9.86
CA SER A 41 12.17 -12.79 -9.94
C SER A 41 11.24 -13.86 -9.36
N ALA A 42 11.44 -15.11 -9.78
CA ALA A 42 10.72 -16.23 -9.19
C ALA A 42 11.01 -16.30 -7.67
N ARG A 43 10.01 -16.74 -6.90
CA ARG A 43 10.12 -17.07 -5.48
C ARG A 43 9.77 -18.56 -5.31
N PRO A 44 10.73 -19.47 -5.50
CA PRO A 44 10.49 -20.92 -5.48
C PRO A 44 9.86 -21.41 -4.17
N GLU A 45 10.23 -20.79 -3.04
CA GLU A 45 9.72 -21.08 -1.70
C GLU A 45 8.21 -20.79 -1.56
N LYS A 46 7.64 -19.96 -2.43
CA LYS A 46 6.20 -19.69 -2.53
C LYS A 46 5.55 -20.32 -3.76
N HIS A 47 6.28 -21.12 -4.52
CA HIS A 47 5.86 -21.65 -5.82
C HIS A 47 5.44 -20.56 -6.82
N GLU A 48 6.06 -19.38 -6.73
CA GLU A 48 5.73 -18.27 -7.60
C GLU A 48 6.74 -18.16 -8.75
N PRO A 49 6.30 -18.25 -10.02
CA PRO A 49 7.19 -18.02 -11.15
C PRO A 49 7.57 -16.54 -11.28
N ALA A 50 8.64 -16.30 -12.05
CA ALA A 50 8.98 -14.93 -12.44
C ALA A 50 7.80 -14.30 -13.20
N ARG A 51 7.47 -13.06 -12.85
CA ARG A 51 6.29 -12.37 -13.37
C ARG A 51 6.54 -10.86 -13.42
N TYR A 52 5.63 -10.16 -14.08
CA TYR A 52 5.62 -8.70 -14.09
C TYR A 52 4.47 -8.20 -13.23
N HIS A 53 4.71 -7.08 -12.55
CA HIS A 53 3.73 -6.35 -11.78
C HIS A 53 3.49 -4.99 -12.42
N LEU A 54 2.23 -4.56 -12.35
CA LEU A 54 1.80 -3.19 -12.59
C LEU A 54 1.17 -2.72 -11.28
N ASP A 55 1.96 -2.03 -10.48
CA ASP A 55 1.57 -1.58 -9.16
C ASP A 55 0.93 -0.20 -9.23
N ILE A 56 -0.21 -0.05 -8.57
CA ILE A 56 -0.95 1.20 -8.49
C ILE A 56 -1.01 1.61 -7.03
N GLY A 57 -0.28 2.67 -6.68
CA GLY A 57 -0.17 3.14 -5.31
C GLY A 57 -1.31 4.07 -4.91
N PHE A 58 -1.91 3.84 -3.74
CA PHE A 58 -2.89 4.74 -3.12
C PHE A 58 -2.37 5.28 -1.78
N ALA A 59 -2.76 6.50 -1.42
CA ALA A 59 -2.56 7.03 -0.08
C ALA A 59 -3.70 6.56 0.83
N CYS A 60 -3.35 6.04 2.01
CA CYS A 60 -4.28 5.78 3.09
C CYS A 60 -3.90 6.60 4.32
N THR A 61 -4.88 6.95 5.13
CA THR A 61 -4.71 7.54 6.46
C THR A 61 -5.20 6.57 7.52
N ALA A 62 -4.68 6.73 8.73
CA ALA A 62 -5.17 6.07 9.91
C ALA A 62 -5.31 7.06 11.06
N ALA A 63 -6.06 6.70 12.09
CA ALA A 63 -6.22 7.53 13.28
C ALA A 63 -4.84 7.80 13.93
N VAL A 64 -4.70 8.98 14.55
CA VAL A 64 -3.49 9.28 15.32
C VAL A 64 -3.35 8.25 16.44
N GLY A 65 -2.17 7.65 16.57
CA GLY A 65 -1.89 6.61 17.56
C GLY A 65 -2.26 5.19 17.12
N THR A 66 -2.74 4.99 15.88
CA THR A 66 -2.86 3.64 15.30
C THR A 66 -1.53 2.90 15.39
N GLN A 67 -1.57 1.69 15.95
CA GLN A 67 -0.41 0.83 16.08
C GLN A 67 -0.37 -0.18 14.93
N VAL A 68 0.85 -0.46 14.45
CA VAL A 68 1.08 -1.61 13.58
C VAL A 68 0.92 -2.86 14.43
N GLY A 69 0.12 -3.80 13.96
CA GLY A 69 -0.16 -5.05 14.65
C GLY A 69 0.91 -6.10 14.38
N ARG A 70 0.48 -7.37 14.31
CA ARG A 70 1.35 -8.45 13.87
C ARG A 70 1.47 -8.39 12.34
N ILE A 71 2.69 -8.14 11.86
CA ILE A 71 2.97 -8.12 10.43
C ILE A 71 2.94 -9.53 9.85
N GLN A 72 2.57 -9.64 8.58
CA GLN A 72 2.72 -10.87 7.82
C GLN A 72 4.18 -11.02 7.38
N GLU A 73 5.00 -11.63 8.24
CA GLU A 73 6.46 -11.72 8.05
C GLU A 73 6.87 -12.40 6.73
N SER A 74 6.00 -13.25 6.15
CA SER A 74 6.24 -13.85 4.84
C SER A 74 6.26 -12.82 3.71
N GLU A 75 5.58 -11.68 3.86
CA GLU A 75 5.49 -10.61 2.84
C GLU A 75 6.27 -9.36 3.25
N VAL A 76 6.23 -9.00 4.53
CA VAL A 76 6.81 -7.76 5.05
C VAL A 76 7.86 -8.07 6.10
N ALA A 77 9.12 -7.79 5.78
CA ALA A 77 10.24 -8.00 6.70
C ALA A 77 10.25 -7.03 7.90
N ALA A 78 9.78 -5.79 7.69
CA ALA A 78 9.62 -4.79 8.75
C ALA A 78 8.86 -3.57 8.23
N ALA A 79 7.99 -2.99 9.07
CA ALA A 79 7.30 -1.73 8.81
C ALA A 79 7.84 -0.63 9.75
N THR A 80 8.93 0.05 9.34
CA THR A 80 9.46 1.19 10.09
C THR A 80 9.08 2.51 9.41
N ARG A 81 8.69 3.49 10.22
CA ARG A 81 8.31 4.83 9.74
C ARG A 81 9.42 5.51 8.95
N SER A 82 10.66 5.46 9.44
CA SER A 82 11.81 6.10 8.77
C SER A 82 12.11 5.50 7.40
N LYS A 83 11.96 4.19 7.22
CA LYS A 83 12.10 3.52 5.91
C LYS A 83 10.98 3.94 4.97
N ALA A 84 9.74 4.00 5.47
CA ALA A 84 8.58 4.46 4.69
C ALA A 84 8.76 5.92 4.23
N GLU A 85 9.11 6.82 5.14
CA GLU A 85 9.37 8.23 4.82
C GLU A 85 10.45 8.39 3.75
N ARG A 86 11.55 7.63 3.84
CA ARG A 86 12.62 7.66 2.84
C ARG A 86 12.18 7.14 1.46
N LEU A 87 11.40 6.06 1.41
CA LEU A 87 11.07 5.39 0.14
C LEU A 87 9.87 6.02 -0.57
N VAL A 88 8.84 6.43 0.17
CA VAL A 88 7.57 6.90 -0.39
C VAL A 88 7.16 8.30 0.05
N GLY A 89 7.87 8.90 1.01
CA GLY A 89 7.57 10.25 1.52
C GLY A 89 7.45 11.32 0.42
N PRO A 90 8.40 11.43 -0.54
CA PRO A 90 8.27 12.39 -1.64
C PRO A 90 7.04 12.16 -2.53
N ARG A 91 6.62 10.90 -2.71
CA ARG A 91 5.42 10.54 -3.49
C ARG A 91 4.15 10.99 -2.76
N ILE A 92 4.09 10.81 -1.44
CA ILE A 92 2.98 11.26 -0.58
C ILE A 92 2.91 12.78 -0.51
N ALA A 93 4.04 13.46 -0.27
CA ALA A 93 4.11 14.92 -0.20
C ALA A 93 3.54 15.57 -1.47
N ARG A 94 3.99 15.11 -2.65
CA ARG A 94 3.46 15.56 -3.94
C ARG A 94 1.94 15.40 -4.05
N ALA A 95 1.40 14.30 -3.52
CA ALA A 95 -0.03 14.02 -3.62
C ALA A 95 -0.89 14.86 -2.67
N VAL A 96 -0.34 15.21 -1.50
CA VAL A 96 -0.98 16.10 -0.54
C VAL A 96 -0.93 17.56 -1.01
N GLU A 97 0.17 17.96 -1.64
CA GLU A 97 0.38 19.32 -2.16
C GLU A 97 -0.28 19.54 -3.54
N ALA A 98 -0.58 18.47 -4.27
CA ALA A 98 -1.25 18.58 -5.55
C ALA A 98 -2.62 19.28 -5.36
N PRO A 99 -2.93 20.32 -6.16
CA PRO A 99 -4.25 20.92 -6.12
C PRO A 99 -5.28 19.84 -6.41
N ILE A 100 -6.27 19.69 -5.52
CA ILE A 100 -7.44 18.87 -5.82
C ILE A 100 -8.09 19.50 -7.05
N ARG A 101 -7.88 18.91 -8.23
CA ARG A 101 -8.67 19.28 -9.41
C ARG A 101 -10.06 18.71 -9.19
N GLY A 102 -10.89 19.49 -8.50
CA GLY A 102 -12.30 19.24 -8.37
C GLY A 102 -13.03 19.73 -9.61
N SER A 103 -13.76 18.81 -10.25
CA SER A 103 -15.10 19.01 -10.82
C SER A 103 -15.61 17.66 -11.30
#